data_AF-A0A0J9TBZ8-F1
#
_entry.id   AF-A0A0J9TBZ8-F1
#
_cell.length_a   1.000
_cell.length_b   1.000
_cell.length_c   1.000
_cell.angle_alpha   90.00
_cell.angle_beta   90.00
_cell.angle_gamma   90.00
#
_symmetry.space_group_name_H-M   'P 1'
#
loop_
_entity.id
_entity.type
_entity.pdbx_description
1 polymer ?
#
loop_
_entity_poly.entity_id
_entity_poly.type
_entity_poly.pdbx_seq_one_letter_code
_entity_poly.pdbx_strand_id
1 'polypeptide(L)'
;MCLILFFCIYMLHALKGLKINTRTKRGIRLLVTNDGTYKRRLRERNLCLLRSKINLSFWKKKYHERSIDEKLKIIPVYILTNYNNSPYIFHENEKQVCYLFLCPYDAESMLNDIINSNGVRNARNIKIHYLDMQKAYQLINEFLLLKEAEKRNAHVGKNNVCWKLMPSSRQIQNALLFLSFKKRSELVCPIFYVDGYYLQRDSKDIVPLFFDVEDLKAAIEKTPLKRCKIRVLNFVDVIFSDNHKKFGFIPSSKSVAYLDRLKKIGVRKSYF
;
A
#
# COMPACT_ATOMS: atom_id res chain seq x y z
N MET A 1 -39.75 19.70 -27.88
CA MET A 1 -39.31 20.97 -27.25
C MET A 1 -38.90 20.85 -25.78
N CYS A 2 -39.37 19.86 -24.99
CA CYS A 2 -39.04 19.76 -23.56
C CYS A 2 -37.56 19.46 -23.23
N LEU A 3 -36.83 18.72 -24.08
CA LEU A 3 -35.42 18.37 -23.82
C LEU A 3 -34.46 19.57 -23.86
N ILE A 4 -34.73 20.55 -24.73
CA ILE A 4 -33.93 21.78 -24.83
C ILE A 4 -34.14 22.64 -23.57
N LEU A 5 -35.38 22.69 -23.06
CA LEU A 5 -35.73 23.39 -21.82
C LEU A 5 -35.00 22.80 -20.60
N PHE A 6 -34.93 21.46 -20.49
CA PHE A 6 -34.15 20.82 -19.43
C PHE A 6 -32.65 21.10 -19.53
N PHE A 7 -32.10 21.13 -20.74
CA PHE A 7 -30.69 21.45 -20.96
C PHE A 7 -30.38 22.92 -20.61
N CYS A 8 -31.28 23.85 -20.94
CA CYS A 8 -31.15 25.26 -20.58
C CYS A 8 -31.23 25.48 -19.06
N ILE A 9 -32.14 24.80 -18.37
CA ILE A 9 -32.26 24.87 -16.90
C ILE A 9 -31.01 24.29 -16.23
N TYR A 10 -30.47 23.18 -16.74
CA TYR A 10 -29.24 22.57 -16.23
C TYR A 10 -28.02 23.49 -16.40
N MET A 11 -27.88 24.13 -17.57
CA MET A 11 -26.81 25.09 -17.85
C MET A 11 -26.93 26.37 -17.00
N LEU A 12 -28.16 26.84 -16.72
CA LEU A 12 -28.42 27.96 -15.81
C LEU A 12 -28.03 27.65 -14.36
N HIS A 13 -28.24 26.42 -13.90
CA HIS A 13 -27.77 25.96 -12.58
C HIS A 13 -26.25 25.83 -12.51
N ALA A 14 -25.60 25.38 -13.59
CA ALA A 14 -24.15 25.29 -13.67
C ALA A 14 -23.47 26.68 -13.63
N LEU A 15 -24.08 27.68 -14.28
CA LEU A 15 -23.60 29.07 -14.28
C LEU A 15 -23.79 29.77 -12.92
N LYS A 16 -24.88 29.49 -12.19
CA LYS A 16 -25.08 30.01 -10.82
C LYS A 16 -24.12 29.41 -9.79
N GLY A 17 -23.52 28.25 -10.07
CA GLY A 17 -22.46 27.63 -9.25
C GLY A 17 -21.07 28.25 -9.42
N LEU A 18 -20.89 29.16 -10.39
CA LEU A 18 -19.64 29.85 -10.72
C LEU A 18 -19.63 31.30 -10.17
N LYS A 19 -20.00 31.48 -8.89
CA LYS A 19 -19.63 32.69 -8.14
C LYS A 19 -18.38 32.42 -7.33
N ILE A 20 -17.24 32.67 -7.98
CA ILE A 20 -15.91 32.68 -7.36
C ILE A 20 -15.82 33.94 -6.51
N ASN A 21 -15.70 33.77 -5.20
CA ASN A 21 -15.37 34.85 -4.28
C ASN A 21 -13.85 35.02 -4.28
N THR A 22 -13.36 36.07 -4.94
CA THR A 22 -11.96 36.49 -4.90
C THR A 22 -11.71 37.35 -3.67
N ARG A 23 -10.97 36.84 -2.68
CA ARG A 23 -10.25 37.70 -1.72
C ARG A 23 -8.90 37.08 -1.37
N THR A 24 -7.88 37.68 -1.95
CA THR A 24 -6.45 37.48 -1.72
C THR A 24 -6.06 37.98 -0.32
N LYS A 25 -5.41 37.14 0.48
CA LYS A 25 -4.45 37.58 1.51
C LYS A 25 -3.14 36.84 1.30
N ARG A 26 -2.08 37.62 1.07
CA ARG A 26 -0.67 37.21 1.01
C ARG A 26 -0.24 36.61 2.34
N GLY A 27 0.58 35.56 2.30
CA GLY A 27 1.40 35.15 3.45
C GLY A 27 1.87 33.69 3.41
N ILE A 28 3.15 33.52 3.11
CA ILE A 28 4.02 32.39 3.50
C ILE A 28 3.90 31.11 2.64
N ARG A 29 4.96 30.88 1.85
CA ARG A 29 5.29 29.61 1.18
C ARG A 29 5.56 28.54 2.24
N LEU A 30 4.78 27.47 2.29
CA LEU A 30 5.16 26.19 2.89
C LEU A 30 4.20 25.09 2.41
N LEU A 31 4.77 24.06 1.77
CA LEU A 31 4.19 22.76 1.39
C LEU A 31 2.85 22.81 0.64
N VAL A 32 2.95 22.71 -0.69
CA VAL A 32 1.82 22.52 -1.61
C VAL A 32 1.16 21.17 -1.35
N THR A 33 0.17 21.14 -0.46
CA THR A 33 -0.86 20.10 -0.48
C THR A 33 -1.70 20.32 -1.73
N ASN A 34 -1.74 19.31 -2.60
CA ASN A 34 -2.46 19.35 -3.86
C ASN A 34 -3.98 19.35 -3.60
N ASP A 35 -4.54 20.53 -3.30
CA ASP A 35 -5.94 20.76 -2.92
C ASP A 35 -6.94 20.27 -3.99
N GLY A 36 -6.49 20.18 -5.25
CA GLY A 36 -7.27 19.63 -6.36
C GLY A 36 -7.60 18.15 -6.16
N THR A 37 -6.66 17.35 -5.64
CA THR A 37 -6.88 15.92 -5.35
C THR A 37 -7.80 15.69 -4.15
N TYR A 38 -7.74 16.54 -3.12
CA TYR A 38 -8.59 16.41 -1.94
C TYR A 38 -10.06 16.72 -2.27
N LYS A 39 -10.33 17.82 -2.98
CA LYS A 39 -11.69 18.17 -3.43
C LYS A 39 -12.27 17.15 -4.41
N ARG A 40 -11.43 16.55 -5.27
CA ARG A 40 -11.85 15.47 -6.18
C ARG A 40 -12.25 14.19 -5.44
N ARG A 41 -11.50 13.78 -4.42
CA ARG A 41 -11.85 12.62 -3.56
C ARG A 41 -13.15 12.84 -2.78
N LEU A 42 -13.42 14.06 -2.33
CA LEU A 42 -14.66 14.39 -1.61
C LEU A 42 -15.89 14.33 -2.53
N ARG A 43 -15.77 14.82 -3.78
CA ARG A 43 -16.83 14.69 -4.80
C ARG A 43 -17.06 13.24 -5.22
N GLU A 44 -16.00 12.45 -5.34
CA GLU A 44 -16.11 11.02 -5.66
C GLU A 44 -16.82 10.25 -4.54
N ARG A 45 -16.58 10.58 -3.26
CA ARG A 45 -17.31 9.99 -2.12
C ARG A 45 -18.82 10.23 -2.18
N ASN A 46 -19.27 11.43 -2.56
CA ASN A 46 -20.70 11.75 -2.63
C ASN A 46 -21.41 11.13 -3.86
N LEU A 47 -20.68 10.82 -4.93
CA LEU A 47 -21.23 10.15 -6.12
C LEU A 47 -21.23 8.61 -6.00
N CYS A 48 -20.54 8.04 -5.01
CA CYS A 48 -20.51 6.59 -4.77
C CYS A 48 -21.84 6.03 -4.21
N LEU A 49 -22.72 6.87 -3.65
CA LEU A 49 -24.01 6.40 -3.11
C LEU A 49 -25.05 6.07 -4.20
N LEU A 50 -24.88 6.59 -5.42
CA LEU A 50 -25.80 6.32 -6.55
C LEU A 50 -25.31 5.19 -7.48
N ARG A 51 -24.10 4.65 -7.28
CA ARG A 51 -23.50 3.65 -8.17
C ARG A 51 -23.68 2.20 -7.72
N SER A 52 -24.35 1.94 -6.59
CA SER A 52 -24.47 0.61 -5.99
C SER A 52 -25.63 -0.26 -6.51
N LYS A 53 -26.40 0.18 -7.52
CA LYS A 53 -27.59 -0.56 -8.01
C LYS A 53 -27.60 -0.99 -9.47
N ILE A 54 -26.49 -0.85 -10.22
CA ILE A 54 -26.40 -1.37 -11.59
C ILE A 54 -25.12 -2.18 -11.74
N ASN A 55 -25.27 -3.51 -11.74
CA ASN A 55 -24.19 -4.46 -11.88
C ASN A 55 -23.86 -4.65 -13.37
N LEU A 56 -23.23 -3.66 -14.00
CA LEU A 56 -22.64 -3.77 -15.33
C LEU A 56 -21.21 -4.32 -15.20
N SER A 57 -21.09 -5.61 -14.91
CA SER A 57 -19.80 -6.32 -14.75
C SER A 57 -19.12 -6.63 -16.09
N PHE A 58 -19.14 -5.70 -17.07
CA PHE A 58 -18.59 -5.94 -18.41
C PHE A 58 -17.32 -5.14 -18.74
N TRP A 59 -16.89 -4.23 -17.87
CA TRP A 59 -15.69 -3.42 -18.07
C TRP A 59 -14.82 -3.41 -16.82
N LYS A 60 -14.07 -4.49 -16.58
CA LYS A 60 -12.95 -4.42 -15.61
C LYS A 60 -12.00 -3.33 -16.08
N LYS A 61 -11.73 -2.33 -15.21
CA LYS A 61 -10.77 -1.27 -15.50
C LYS A 61 -9.43 -1.88 -15.91
N LYS A 62 -8.85 -1.35 -16.99
CA LYS A 62 -7.52 -1.75 -17.46
C LYS A 62 -6.50 -1.42 -16.39
N TYR A 63 -5.43 -2.20 -16.29
CA TYR A 63 -4.44 -2.14 -15.22
C TYR A 63 -3.86 -0.75 -15.00
N HIS A 64 -3.61 0.00 -16.08
CA HIS A 64 -3.07 1.36 -16.04
C HIS A 64 -4.07 2.43 -15.55
N GLU A 65 -5.37 2.10 -15.53
CA GLU A 65 -6.45 2.94 -15.01
C GLU A 65 -6.82 2.59 -13.56
N ARG A 66 -6.29 1.47 -13.05
CA ARG A 66 -6.51 1.04 -11.66
C ARG A 66 -5.83 2.01 -10.70
N SER A 67 -6.50 2.27 -9.58
CA SER A 67 -5.96 3.08 -8.50
C SER A 67 -4.76 2.40 -7.85
N ILE A 68 -3.92 3.18 -7.16
CA ILE A 68 -2.81 2.62 -6.38
C ILE A 68 -3.33 1.59 -5.36
N ASP A 69 -4.45 1.89 -4.69
CA ASP A 69 -5.11 0.99 -3.74
C ASP A 69 -5.43 -0.39 -4.34
N GLU A 70 -5.96 -0.44 -5.56
CA GLU A 70 -6.22 -1.70 -6.26
C GLU A 70 -4.94 -2.46 -6.61
N LYS A 71 -3.87 -1.74 -6.98
CA LYS A 71 -2.56 -2.34 -7.27
C LYS A 71 -1.86 -2.87 -6.01
N LEU A 72 -2.18 -2.34 -4.83
CA LEU A 72 -1.62 -2.80 -3.56
C LEU A 72 -2.25 -4.10 -3.05
N LYS A 73 -3.49 -4.42 -3.46
CA LYS A 73 -4.21 -5.64 -3.00
C LYS A 73 -3.48 -6.96 -3.25
N ILE A 74 -2.62 -7.01 -4.27
CA ILE A 74 -1.91 -8.24 -4.64
C ILE A 74 -0.69 -8.52 -3.75
N ILE A 75 -0.26 -7.55 -2.94
CA ILE A 75 0.92 -7.67 -2.09
C ILE A 75 0.47 -8.16 -0.71
N PRO A 76 0.83 -9.39 -0.31
CA PRO A 76 0.54 -9.87 1.03
C PRO A 76 1.46 -9.18 2.06
N VAL A 77 0.88 -8.89 3.23
CA VAL A 77 1.56 -8.34 4.40
C VAL A 77 1.20 -9.22 5.59
N TYR A 78 2.19 -9.52 6.42
CA TYR A 78 2.09 -10.43 7.55
C TYR A 78 2.13 -9.67 8.86
N ILE A 79 1.34 -10.10 9.84
CA ILE A 79 1.24 -9.46 11.14
C ILE A 79 1.11 -10.54 12.22
N LEU A 80 1.73 -10.31 13.37
CA LEU A 80 1.52 -11.16 14.54
C LEU A 80 0.22 -10.77 15.23
N THR A 81 -0.63 -11.76 15.49
CA THR A 81 -1.94 -11.56 16.12
C THR A 81 -2.18 -12.61 17.17
N ASN A 82 -3.14 -12.35 18.06
CA ASN A 82 -3.71 -13.42 18.87
C ASN A 82 -4.66 -14.31 18.03
N TYR A 83 -5.21 -15.37 18.62
CA TYR A 83 -6.16 -16.24 17.92
C TYR A 83 -7.45 -15.54 17.46
N ASN A 84 -7.84 -14.46 18.15
CA ASN A 84 -8.96 -13.57 17.80
C ASN A 84 -8.61 -12.55 16.71
N ASN A 85 -7.43 -12.66 16.08
CA ASN A 85 -6.91 -11.75 15.06
C ASN A 85 -6.64 -10.31 15.55
N SER A 86 -6.58 -10.08 16.88
CA SER A 86 -6.13 -8.79 17.42
C SER A 86 -4.60 -8.67 17.26
N PRO A 87 -4.08 -7.56 16.72
CA PRO A 87 -2.64 -7.33 16.58
C PRO A 87 -1.88 -7.44 17.90
N TYR A 88 -0.69 -8.03 17.85
CA TYR A 88 0.24 -8.00 18.98
C TYR A 88 0.95 -6.64 19.02
N ILE A 89 0.88 -5.96 20.18
CA ILE A 89 1.40 -4.60 20.38
C ILE A 89 2.73 -4.67 21.14
N PHE A 90 3.73 -4.00 20.58
CA PHE A 90 5.04 -3.78 21.21
C PHE A 90 5.10 -2.38 21.80
N HIS A 91 5.92 -2.21 22.84
CA HIS A 91 6.18 -0.90 23.45
C HIS A 91 7.61 -0.47 23.09
N GLU A 92 7.75 0.47 22.15
CA GLU A 92 9.03 1.09 21.78
C GLU A 92 9.04 2.56 22.27
N ASN A 93 9.91 2.92 23.23
CA ASN A 93 10.10 4.30 23.69
C ASN A 93 8.77 5.05 23.92
N GLU A 94 7.90 4.49 24.77
CA GLU A 94 6.55 4.98 25.12
C GLU A 94 5.50 4.95 23.98
N LYS A 95 5.81 4.36 22.82
CA LYS A 95 4.86 4.19 21.72
C LYS A 95 4.41 2.74 21.61
N GLN A 96 3.12 2.57 21.36
CA GLN A 96 2.57 1.29 20.94
C GLN A 96 2.87 1.09 19.45
N VAL A 97 3.53 -0.03 19.11
CA VAL A 97 3.96 -0.34 17.75
C VAL A 97 3.41 -1.71 17.34
N CYS A 98 2.87 -1.78 16.13
CA CYS A 98 2.57 -3.04 15.46
C CYS A 98 3.41 -3.14 14.19
N TYR A 99 4.09 -4.28 14.00
CA TYR A 99 4.90 -4.52 12.82
C TYR A 99 4.11 -5.22 11.72
N LEU A 100 4.31 -4.75 10.49
CA LEU A 100 3.70 -5.23 9.26
C LEU A 100 4.80 -5.75 8.33
N PHE A 101 4.96 -7.06 8.20
CA PHE A 101 6.06 -7.68 7.47
C PHE A 101 5.73 -7.97 6.02
N LEU A 102 6.60 -7.58 5.10
CA LEU A 102 6.50 -7.99 3.68
C LEU A 102 7.07 -9.41 3.44
N CYS A 103 7.89 -9.91 4.36
CA CYS A 103 8.46 -11.26 4.36
C CYS A 103 7.83 -12.09 5.47
N PRO A 104 7.17 -13.23 5.17
CA PRO A 104 6.57 -14.06 6.20
C PRO A 104 7.62 -14.72 7.11
N TYR A 105 8.81 -15.02 6.59
CA TYR A 105 9.88 -15.64 7.38
C TYR A 105 10.47 -14.67 8.42
N ASP A 106 10.45 -13.37 8.14
CA ASP A 106 10.87 -12.36 9.12
C ASP A 106 9.82 -12.29 10.26
N ALA A 107 8.53 -12.43 9.92
CA ALA A 107 7.47 -12.54 10.91
C ALA A 107 7.57 -13.84 11.73
N GLU A 108 7.92 -14.98 11.10
CA GLU A 108 8.19 -16.25 11.80
C GLU A 108 9.38 -16.14 12.74
N SER A 109 10.47 -15.51 12.30
CA SER A 109 11.64 -15.28 13.15
C SER A 109 11.24 -14.50 14.40
N MET A 110 10.53 -13.37 14.23
CA MET A 110 10.07 -12.58 15.37
C MET A 110 9.11 -13.35 16.27
N LEU A 111 8.21 -14.16 15.69
CA LEU A 111 7.33 -15.02 16.48
C LEU A 111 8.14 -16.01 17.33
N ASN A 112 9.13 -16.68 16.73
CA ASN A 112 10.00 -17.62 17.43
C ASN A 112 10.79 -16.92 18.55
N ASP A 113 11.29 -15.72 18.31
CA ASP A 113 12.00 -14.93 19.33
C ASP A 113 11.07 -14.60 20.53
N ILE A 114 9.81 -14.27 20.28
CA ILE A 114 8.81 -14.04 21.34
C ILE A 114 8.52 -15.32 22.11
N ILE A 115 8.38 -16.45 21.40
CA ILE A 115 8.13 -17.76 22.01
C ILE A 115 9.31 -18.15 22.90
N ASN A 116 10.54 -18.02 22.40
CA ASN A 116 11.75 -18.39 23.12
C ASN A 116 11.99 -17.50 24.34
N SER A 117 11.69 -16.20 24.26
CA SER A 117 11.88 -15.25 25.36
C SER A 117 10.78 -15.32 26.45
N ASN A 118 9.55 -15.72 26.11
CA ASN A 118 8.40 -15.66 27.02
C ASN A 118 7.66 -17.00 27.18
N GLY A 119 8.41 -18.12 27.14
CA GLY A 119 8.02 -19.52 26.87
C GLY A 119 6.73 -20.12 27.46
N VAL A 120 6.00 -19.45 28.36
CA VAL A 120 4.76 -19.98 28.95
C VAL A 120 3.51 -19.12 28.64
N ARG A 121 3.61 -17.78 28.60
CA ARG A 121 2.43 -16.90 28.44
C ARG A 121 2.01 -16.68 26.98
N ASN A 122 2.98 -16.61 26.07
CA ASN A 122 2.75 -16.16 24.70
C ASN A 122 2.79 -17.28 23.66
N ALA A 123 3.43 -18.41 23.98
CA ALA A 123 3.68 -19.51 23.04
C ALA A 123 2.41 -20.11 22.42
N ARG A 124 1.30 -20.12 23.16
CA ARG A 124 0.04 -20.72 22.71
C ARG A 124 -0.98 -19.74 22.16
N ASN A 125 -0.69 -18.43 22.22
CA ASN A 125 -1.70 -17.41 21.94
C ASN A 125 -1.38 -16.51 20.75
N ILE A 126 -0.18 -16.58 20.17
CA ILE A 126 0.22 -15.75 19.03
C ILE A 126 0.30 -16.59 17.76
N LYS A 127 -0.21 -16.06 16.66
CA LYS A 127 -0.13 -16.64 15.32
C LYS A 127 0.21 -15.57 14.29
N ILE A 128 0.74 -16.01 13.15
CA ILE A 128 0.87 -15.14 11.97
C ILE A 128 -0.49 -15.06 11.28
N HIS A 129 -0.96 -13.84 11.09
CA HIS A 129 -2.09 -13.50 10.24
C HIS A 129 -1.59 -12.71 9.02
N TYR A 130 -2.40 -12.63 7.98
CA TYR A 130 -2.08 -11.87 6.78
C TYR A 130 -3.18 -10.85 6.48
N LEU A 131 -2.77 -9.76 5.87
CA LEU A 131 -3.62 -8.73 5.27
C LEU A 131 -3.00 -8.30 3.94
N ASP A 132 -3.73 -7.52 3.15
CA ASP A 132 -3.18 -6.96 1.92
C ASP A 132 -2.50 -5.60 2.15
N MET A 133 -1.59 -5.22 1.26
CA MET A 133 -0.87 -3.95 1.38
C MET A 133 -1.80 -2.73 1.25
N GLN A 134 -3.00 -2.89 0.66
CA GLN A 134 -4.00 -1.82 0.67
C GLN A 134 -4.46 -1.53 2.10
N LYS A 135 -4.79 -2.57 2.87
CA LYS A 135 -5.20 -2.44 4.27
C LYS A 135 -4.05 -1.94 5.13
N ALA A 136 -2.83 -2.43 4.91
CA ALA A 136 -1.62 -1.91 5.56
C ALA A 136 -1.46 -0.40 5.32
N TYR A 137 -1.60 0.04 4.07
CA TYR A 137 -1.50 1.44 3.69
C TYR A 137 -2.58 2.31 4.36
N GLN A 138 -3.81 1.81 4.47
CA GLN A 138 -4.89 2.50 5.19
C GLN A 138 -4.57 2.69 6.68
N LEU A 139 -4.08 1.64 7.35
CA LEU A 139 -3.72 1.70 8.77
C LEU A 139 -2.59 2.72 9.04
N ILE A 140 -1.57 2.73 8.19
CA ILE A 140 -0.47 3.69 8.27
C ILE A 140 -0.98 5.12 8.07
N ASN A 141 -1.81 5.36 7.04
CA ASN A 141 -2.36 6.69 6.78
C ASN A 141 -3.29 7.17 7.89
N GLU A 142 -4.13 6.29 8.44
CA GLU A 142 -5.01 6.60 9.56
C GLU A 142 -4.20 7.05 10.77
N PHE A 143 -3.12 6.34 11.11
CA PHE A 143 -2.20 6.76 12.16
C PHE A 143 -1.60 8.15 11.92
N LEU A 144 -1.17 8.47 10.70
CA LEU A 144 -0.63 9.78 10.36
C LEU A 144 -1.67 10.90 10.55
N LEU A 145 -2.91 10.68 10.13
CA LEU A 145 -4.02 11.63 10.32
C LEU A 145 -4.34 11.83 11.80
N LEU A 146 -4.37 10.76 12.58
CA LEU A 146 -4.59 10.83 14.03
C LEU A 146 -3.46 11.58 14.73
N LYS A 147 -2.20 11.38 14.32
CA LYS A 147 -1.05 12.13 14.83
C LYS A 147 -1.12 13.63 14.51
N GLU A 148 -1.63 14.00 13.34
CA GLU A 148 -1.88 15.42 13.02
C GLU A 148 -3.00 16.02 13.87
N ALA A 149 -4.06 15.25 14.14
CA ALA A 149 -5.16 15.68 14.99
C ALA A 149 -4.73 15.84 16.47
N GLU A 150 -3.91 14.93 17.00
CA GLU A 150 -3.30 15.03 18.34
C GLU A 150 -2.50 16.34 18.48
N LYS A 151 -1.69 16.70 17.47
CA LYS A 151 -0.91 17.96 17.49
C LYS A 151 -1.80 19.19 17.59
N ARG A 152 -3.03 19.13 17.05
CA ARG A 152 -3.99 20.23 17.10
C ARG A 152 -4.83 20.23 18.39
N ASN A 153 -4.99 19.08 19.03
CA ASN A 153 -5.84 18.89 20.20
C ASN A 153 -5.12 18.08 21.28
N ALA A 154 -4.49 18.77 22.23
CA ALA A 154 -3.71 18.16 23.32
C ALA A 154 -4.52 17.23 24.25
N HIS A 155 -5.86 17.30 24.20
CA HIS A 155 -6.77 16.42 24.95
C HIS A 155 -7.06 15.07 24.27
N VAL A 156 -6.65 14.88 23.01
CA VAL A 156 -6.79 13.58 22.33
C VAL A 156 -5.71 12.64 22.90
N GLY A 157 -6.14 11.57 23.55
CA GLY A 157 -5.24 10.62 24.24
C GLY A 157 -4.13 10.07 23.36
N LYS A 158 -2.94 9.87 23.95
CA LYS A 158 -1.70 9.45 23.27
C LYS A 158 -1.68 7.98 22.78
N ASN A 159 -2.82 7.28 22.81
CA ASN A 159 -2.87 5.81 22.72
C ASN A 159 -3.00 5.27 21.28
N ASN A 160 -2.39 5.96 20.31
CA ASN A 160 -2.45 5.57 18.90
C ASN A 160 -1.35 4.56 18.55
N VAL A 161 -1.76 3.43 17.98
CA VAL A 161 -0.86 2.35 17.53
C VAL A 161 -0.12 2.81 16.27
N CYS A 162 1.20 2.82 16.34
CA CYS A 162 2.09 3.07 15.22
C CYS A 162 2.25 1.80 14.37
N TRP A 163 1.83 1.86 13.11
CA TRP A 163 1.96 0.75 12.16
C TRP A 163 3.29 0.87 11.41
N LYS A 164 4.23 -0.05 11.67
CA LYS A 164 5.57 -0.02 11.10
C LYS A 164 5.71 -1.09 10.02
N LEU A 165 5.85 -0.66 8.77
CA LEU A 165 6.12 -1.55 7.65
C LEU A 165 7.57 -2.03 7.70
N MET A 166 7.74 -3.36 7.72
CA MET A 166 9.02 -4.05 7.76
C MET A 166 9.30 -4.67 6.38
N PRO A 167 10.29 -4.15 5.64
CA PRO A 167 10.73 -4.77 4.38
C PRO A 167 11.37 -6.14 4.65
N SER A 168 11.50 -6.96 3.60
CA SER A 168 12.26 -8.20 3.72
C SER A 168 13.72 -7.91 4.06
N SER A 169 14.18 -8.45 5.19
CA SER A 169 15.56 -8.29 5.68
C SER A 169 16.58 -8.78 4.66
N ARG A 170 16.26 -9.90 3.99
CA ARG A 170 17.05 -10.47 2.89
C ARG A 170 17.10 -9.53 1.67
N GLN A 171 15.99 -8.91 1.30
CA GLN A 171 15.95 -8.02 0.14
C GLN A 171 16.59 -6.67 0.41
N ILE A 172 16.59 -6.19 1.66
CA ILE A 172 17.41 -5.05 2.08
C ILE A 172 18.88 -5.34 1.79
N GLN A 173 19.40 -6.49 2.25
CA GLN A 173 20.79 -6.88 1.99
C GLN A 173 21.09 -6.99 0.49
N ASN A 174 20.22 -7.65 -0.27
CA ASN A 174 20.36 -7.77 -1.73
C ASN A 174 20.38 -6.40 -2.43
N ALA A 175 19.54 -5.46 -1.99
CA ALA A 175 19.47 -4.13 -2.59
C ALA A 175 20.76 -3.31 -2.41
N LEU A 176 21.46 -3.49 -1.30
CA LEU A 176 22.72 -2.79 -1.03
C LEU A 176 23.80 -3.10 -2.08
N LEU A 177 23.73 -4.26 -2.74
CA LEU A 177 24.64 -4.65 -3.83
C LEU A 177 24.48 -3.77 -5.08
N PHE A 178 23.31 -3.16 -5.27
CA PHE A 178 22.98 -2.38 -6.48
C PHE A 178 22.97 -0.87 -6.23
N LEU A 179 23.19 -0.43 -4.99
CA LEU A 179 23.13 0.97 -4.58
C LEU A 179 24.52 1.55 -4.29
N SER A 180 24.73 2.80 -4.71
CA SER A 180 25.89 3.59 -4.30
C SER A 180 25.82 3.93 -2.81
N PHE A 181 26.98 4.17 -2.20
CA PHE A 181 27.10 4.43 -0.76
C PHE A 181 26.09 5.46 -0.23
N LYS A 182 25.97 6.63 -0.91
CA LYS A 182 25.02 7.69 -0.55
C LYS A 182 23.55 7.24 -0.58
N LYS A 183 23.18 6.37 -1.51
CA LYS A 183 21.79 5.89 -1.66
C LYS A 183 21.42 4.77 -0.67
N ARG A 184 22.41 4.14 -0.03
CA ARG A 184 22.17 3.06 0.94
C ARG A 184 21.48 3.57 2.20
N SER A 185 21.83 4.76 2.68
CA SER A 185 21.26 5.36 3.90
C SER A 185 19.80 5.79 3.74
N GLU A 186 19.34 6.02 2.51
CA GLU A 186 17.97 6.46 2.20
C GLU A 186 17.03 5.29 1.90
N LEU A 187 17.54 4.06 1.86
CA LEU A 187 16.74 2.89 1.49
C LEU A 187 15.77 2.50 2.60
N VAL A 188 14.46 2.60 2.32
CA VAL A 188 13.41 2.17 3.26
C VAL A 188 12.83 0.81 2.87
N CYS A 189 12.26 0.67 1.67
CA CYS A 189 11.66 -0.59 1.23
C CYS A 189 12.06 -0.89 -0.23
N PRO A 190 13.00 -1.81 -0.48
CA PRO A 190 13.52 -2.06 -1.81
C PRO A 190 12.48 -2.75 -2.70
N ILE A 191 12.47 -2.32 -3.95
CA ILE A 191 11.81 -2.99 -5.08
C ILE A 191 12.76 -2.95 -6.28
N PHE A 192 12.81 -4.05 -7.02
CA PHE A 192 13.78 -4.30 -8.08
C PHE A 192 13.11 -4.25 -9.46
N TYR A 193 13.83 -3.72 -10.43
CA TYR A 193 13.39 -3.73 -11.83
C TYR A 193 14.59 -3.65 -12.78
N VAL A 194 14.35 -3.87 -14.08
CA VAL A 194 15.33 -3.67 -15.15
C VAL A 194 14.74 -2.75 -16.20
N ASP A 195 15.54 -1.79 -16.69
CA ASP A 195 15.11 -0.95 -17.81
C ASP A 195 14.95 -1.78 -19.08
N GLY A 196 13.89 -1.52 -19.85
CA GLY A 196 13.63 -2.26 -21.08
C GLY A 196 12.96 -3.62 -20.87
N TYR A 197 12.78 -4.06 -19.62
CA TYR A 197 11.94 -5.21 -19.29
C TYR A 197 10.50 -4.75 -19.07
N TYR A 198 9.57 -5.32 -19.85
CA TYR A 198 8.15 -4.97 -19.79
C TYR A 198 7.28 -6.22 -19.73
N LEU A 199 6.13 -6.11 -19.08
CA LEU A 199 5.07 -7.11 -19.13
C LEU A 199 3.84 -6.52 -19.79
N GLN A 200 3.26 -7.25 -20.73
CA GLN A 200 1.96 -6.90 -21.29
C GLN A 200 0.87 -7.17 -20.25
N ARG A 201 0.16 -6.12 -19.81
CA ARG A 201 -1.02 -6.25 -18.92
C ARG A 201 -2.21 -5.53 -19.54
N ASP A 202 -3.25 -6.30 -19.82
CA ASP A 202 -4.41 -5.87 -20.59
C ASP A 202 -3.97 -5.36 -21.98
N SER A 203 -4.05 -4.05 -22.24
CA SER A 203 -3.72 -3.46 -23.55
C SER A 203 -2.47 -2.57 -23.53
N LYS A 204 -1.66 -2.59 -22.45
CA LYS A 204 -0.46 -1.75 -22.33
C LYS A 204 0.68 -2.51 -21.67
N ASP A 205 1.88 -2.14 -22.08
CA ASP A 205 3.10 -2.57 -21.41
C ASP A 205 3.29 -1.81 -20.10
N ILE A 206 3.68 -2.57 -19.08
CA ILE A 206 4.02 -2.05 -17.77
C ILE A 206 5.44 -2.43 -17.41
N VAL A 207 6.09 -1.60 -16.59
CA VAL A 207 7.37 -1.92 -15.96
C VAL A 207 7.08 -2.74 -14.70
N PRO A 208 7.45 -4.02 -14.65
CA PRO A 208 7.26 -4.84 -13.46
C PRO A 208 8.27 -4.45 -12.37
N LEU A 209 7.77 -4.30 -11.14
CA LEU A 209 8.52 -3.98 -9.93
C LEU A 209 8.44 -5.17 -8.99
N PHE A 210 9.56 -5.87 -8.81
CA PHE A 210 9.64 -7.10 -8.03
C PHE A 210 10.03 -6.81 -6.59
N PHE A 211 9.37 -7.46 -5.63
CA PHE A 211 9.79 -7.41 -4.23
C PHE A 211 11.01 -8.30 -3.96
N ASP A 212 11.16 -9.40 -4.70
CA ASP A 212 12.32 -10.30 -4.60
C ASP A 212 13.24 -10.17 -5.82
N VAL A 213 14.54 -9.99 -5.57
CA VAL A 213 15.53 -9.94 -6.65
C VAL A 213 15.64 -11.27 -7.40
N GLU A 214 15.38 -12.39 -6.72
CA GLU A 214 15.42 -13.72 -7.33
C GLU A 214 14.29 -13.91 -8.33
N ASP A 215 13.09 -13.40 -8.03
CA ASP A 215 11.96 -13.43 -8.96
C ASP A 215 12.26 -12.59 -10.21
N LEU A 216 12.92 -11.44 -10.05
CA LEU A 216 13.37 -10.63 -11.17
C LEU A 216 14.41 -11.37 -12.02
N LYS A 217 15.42 -11.99 -11.40
CA LYS A 217 16.46 -12.75 -12.12
C LYS A 217 15.84 -13.91 -12.90
N ALA A 218 14.97 -14.70 -12.27
CA ALA A 218 14.27 -15.81 -12.91
C ALA A 218 13.35 -15.33 -14.06
N ALA A 219 12.76 -14.14 -13.95
CA ALA A 219 11.96 -13.55 -15.01
C ALA A 219 12.80 -13.10 -16.21
N ILE A 220 14.01 -12.59 -15.98
CA ILE A 220 14.97 -12.18 -17.02
C ILE A 220 15.56 -13.40 -17.74
N GLU A 221 15.84 -14.50 -17.02
CA GLU A 221 16.36 -15.74 -17.63
C GLU A 221 15.41 -16.31 -18.70
N LYS A 222 14.09 -16.16 -18.50
CA LYS A 222 13.07 -16.59 -19.45
C LYS A 222 12.93 -15.67 -20.67
N THR A 223 13.41 -14.43 -20.56
CA THR A 223 13.30 -13.43 -21.63
C THR A 223 14.59 -12.61 -21.65
N PRO A 224 15.69 -13.18 -22.18
CA PRO A 224 17.00 -12.58 -22.07
C PRO A 224 17.05 -11.22 -22.77
N LEU A 225 17.48 -10.20 -22.03
CA LEU A 225 17.69 -8.85 -22.56
C LEU A 225 19.18 -8.66 -22.89
N LYS A 226 19.47 -7.94 -23.98
CA LYS A 226 20.86 -7.64 -24.41
C LYS A 226 21.67 -6.85 -23.37
N ARG A 227 21.00 -6.05 -22.52
CA ARG A 227 21.61 -5.28 -21.43
C ARG A 227 20.72 -5.35 -20.19
N CYS A 228 21.17 -6.11 -19.19
CA CYS A 228 20.46 -6.27 -17.92
C CYS A 228 21.18 -5.47 -16.83
N LYS A 229 20.68 -4.26 -16.53
CA LYS A 229 21.11 -3.53 -15.31
C LYS A 229 19.96 -3.52 -14.31
N ILE A 230 20.10 -4.31 -13.25
CA ILE A 230 19.16 -4.30 -12.13
C ILE A 230 19.25 -2.94 -11.44
N ARG A 231 18.09 -2.33 -11.23
CA ARG A 231 17.92 -1.07 -10.51
C ARG A 231 17.02 -1.28 -9.30
N VAL A 232 17.24 -0.46 -8.28
CA VAL A 232 16.48 -0.47 -7.04
C VAL A 232 15.74 0.86 -6.90
N LEU A 233 14.46 0.77 -6.56
CA LEU A 233 13.64 1.91 -6.13
C LEU A 233 13.20 1.69 -4.68
N ASN A 234 12.76 2.77 -4.04
CA ASN A 234 12.05 2.69 -2.78
C ASN A 234 10.55 2.58 -3.06
N PHE A 235 9.93 1.52 -2.55
CA PHE A 235 8.51 1.22 -2.72
C PHE A 235 7.61 2.34 -2.23
N VAL A 236 7.98 2.96 -1.10
CA VAL A 236 7.23 4.07 -0.49
C VAL A 236 7.13 5.23 -1.48
N ASP A 237 8.26 5.62 -2.09
CA ASP A 237 8.31 6.71 -3.06
C ASP A 237 7.46 6.42 -4.30
N VAL A 238 7.42 5.16 -4.74
CA VAL A 238 6.60 4.74 -5.90
C VAL A 238 5.11 4.88 -5.58
N ILE A 239 4.66 4.48 -4.39
CA ILE A 239 3.25 4.60 -3.98
C ILE A 239 2.79 6.06 -3.99
N PHE A 240 3.64 6.99 -3.54
CA PHE A 240 3.32 8.41 -3.49
C PHE A 240 3.57 9.15 -4.81
N SER A 241 4.14 8.49 -5.81
CA SER A 241 4.41 9.11 -7.11
C SER A 241 3.17 9.17 -8.02
N ASP A 242 3.05 10.26 -8.79
CA ASP A 242 2.01 10.37 -9.83
C ASP A 242 2.23 9.39 -11.01
N ASN A 243 3.43 8.82 -11.10
CA ASN A 243 3.84 7.93 -12.20
C ASN A 243 3.61 6.44 -11.90
N HIS A 244 2.87 6.08 -10.86
CA HIS A 244 2.58 4.68 -10.50
C HIS A 244 1.77 3.92 -11.59
N LYS A 245 1.18 4.62 -12.57
CA LYS A 245 0.36 4.01 -13.62
C LYS A 245 1.12 3.04 -14.52
N LYS A 246 2.36 3.40 -14.91
CA LYS A 246 3.22 2.58 -15.78
C LYS A 246 3.85 1.38 -15.07
N PHE A 247 3.80 1.36 -13.75
CA PHE A 247 4.41 0.31 -12.95
C PHE A 247 3.38 -0.76 -12.57
N GLY A 248 3.84 -2.02 -12.49
CA GLY A 248 3.08 -3.07 -11.84
C GLY A 248 3.88 -3.83 -10.80
N PHE A 249 3.26 -4.05 -9.64
CA PHE A 249 3.92 -4.73 -8.53
C PHE A 249 3.87 -6.23 -8.75
N ILE A 250 5.00 -6.89 -8.55
CA ILE A 250 5.14 -8.33 -8.56
C ILE A 250 5.51 -8.75 -7.13
N PRO A 251 4.56 -9.28 -6.35
CA PRO A 251 4.82 -9.71 -4.98
C PRO A 251 5.84 -10.84 -4.96
N SER A 252 6.56 -10.99 -3.84
CA SER A 252 7.47 -12.13 -3.63
C SER A 252 6.72 -13.44 -3.83
N SER A 253 7.24 -14.29 -4.70
CA SER A 253 6.72 -15.64 -4.97
C SER A 253 6.65 -16.46 -3.68
N LYS A 254 7.65 -16.32 -2.81
CA LYS A 254 7.70 -16.96 -1.49
C LYS A 254 6.60 -16.45 -0.57
N SER A 255 6.38 -15.13 -0.54
CA SER A 255 5.26 -14.55 0.20
C SER A 255 3.92 -15.05 -0.33
N VAL A 256 3.72 -15.17 -1.65
CA VAL A 256 2.45 -15.71 -2.18
C VAL A 256 2.28 -17.20 -1.82
N ALA A 257 3.32 -18.02 -1.93
CA ALA A 257 3.26 -19.43 -1.56
C ALA A 257 2.95 -19.63 -0.06
N TYR A 258 3.49 -18.76 0.80
CA TYR A 258 3.21 -18.77 2.22
C TYR A 258 1.75 -18.43 2.54
N LEU A 259 1.18 -17.45 1.83
CA LEU A 259 -0.23 -17.09 1.94
C LEU A 259 -1.13 -18.30 1.65
N ASP A 260 -0.83 -19.06 0.60
CA ASP A 260 -1.59 -20.27 0.26
C ASP A 260 -1.46 -21.34 1.34
N ARG A 261 -0.28 -21.46 1.97
CA ARG A 261 -0.08 -22.33 3.15
C ARG A 261 -0.96 -21.90 4.32
N LEU A 262 -1.00 -20.61 4.65
CA LEU A 262 -1.85 -20.09 5.73
C LEU A 262 -3.34 -20.34 5.47
N LYS A 263 -3.81 -20.12 4.23
CA LYS A 263 -5.19 -20.39 3.85
C LYS A 263 -5.56 -21.86 4.04
N LYS A 264 -4.68 -22.79 3.63
CA LYS A 264 -4.88 -24.24 3.83
C LYS A 264 -4.97 -24.62 5.30
N ILE A 265 -4.14 -24.01 6.17
CA ILE A 265 -4.18 -24.24 7.61
C ILE A 265 -5.47 -23.67 8.23
N GLY A 266 -5.87 -22.46 7.82
CA GLY A 266 -7.10 -21.81 8.30
C GLY A 266 -8.37 -22.60 7.98
N VAL A 267 -8.45 -23.17 6.78
CA VAL A 267 -9.57 -24.02 6.36
C VAL A 267 -9.67 -25.31 7.16
N ARG A 268 -8.55 -25.88 7.64
CA ARG A 268 -8.59 -27.11 8.47
C ARG A 268 -9.10 -26.89 9.89
N LYS A 269 -9.03 -25.67 10.42
CA LYS A 269 -9.50 -25.35 11.79
C LYS A 269 -10.99 -25.00 11.87
N SER A 270 -11.69 -24.84 10.73
CA SER A 270 -13.13 -24.52 10.69
C SER A 270 -14.05 -25.73 10.57
N TYR A 271 -13.50 -26.96 10.61
CA TYR A 271 -14.26 -28.22 10.52
C TYR A 271 -14.36 -28.98 11.86
N PHE A 272 -14.12 -28.31 12.99
CA PHE A 272 -14.29 -28.86 14.33
C PHE A 272 -15.10 -27.92 15.19
#